data_AF-A0A536S1J3-F1
#
_entry.id   AF-A0A536S1J3-F1
#
_cell.length_a   1.000
_cell.length_b   1.000
_cell.length_c   1.000
_cell.angle_alpha   90.00
_cell.angle_beta   90.00
_cell.angle_gamma   90.00
#
_symmetry.space_group_name_H-M   'P 1'
#
loop_
_entity.id
_entity.type
_entity.pdbx_description
1 polymer ?
#
loop_
_entity_poly.entity_id
_entity_poly.type
_entity_poly.pdbx_seq_one_letter_code
_entity_poly.pdbx_strand_id
1 'polypeptide(L)'
;MGRVRVWSSQLWANDFPPVCAMTGRPVETWKKFNFATPPGWAYALLILVCLGGLGLIAFAIVLAVVSQRASGYLPLTRSSSRTATLALWIPVGLLLAGPVAFAIALIFALASNDATASTITAVFLWLGILVLGVGLLGRLVVTPLIRPRGKVMEAAPGQTDRIVELRNVHPAFVAAVQQHQQARAAQYAPAPQAPFLLGPK
;
A
#
# COMPACT_ATOMS: atom_id res chain seq x y z
N MET A 1 10.00 2.47 -13.88
CA MET A 1 9.20 2.86 -12.70
C MET A 1 9.90 4.01 -11.99
N GLY A 2 9.22 5.16 -11.85
CA GLY A 2 9.72 6.33 -11.15
C GLY A 2 9.45 6.29 -9.64
N ARG A 3 10.01 7.29 -8.94
CA ARG A 3 9.77 7.57 -7.52
C ARG A 3 9.56 9.06 -7.34
N VAL A 4 8.63 9.45 -6.47
CA VAL A 4 8.38 10.86 -6.15
C VAL A 4 8.08 11.02 -4.66
N ARG A 5 8.56 12.10 -4.06
CA ARG A 5 8.27 12.46 -2.68
C ARG A 5 7.18 13.52 -2.67
N VAL A 6 6.13 13.25 -1.92
CA VAL A 6 4.97 14.13 -1.80
C VAL A 6 4.61 14.26 -0.33
N TRP A 7 4.05 15.40 0.03
CA TRP A 7 3.60 15.66 1.39
C TRP A 7 2.34 14.84 1.69
N SER A 8 2.17 14.38 2.93
CA SER A 8 1.00 13.60 3.31
C SER A 8 -0.28 14.44 3.27
N SER A 9 -0.17 15.75 3.60
CA SER A 9 -1.25 16.72 3.40
C SER A 9 -1.64 16.86 1.92
N GLN A 10 -0.67 16.93 1.00
CA GLN A 10 -0.91 17.00 -0.44
C GLN A 10 -1.64 15.74 -0.94
N LEU A 11 -1.24 14.58 -0.44
CA LEU A 11 -1.88 13.30 -0.75
C LEU A 11 -3.35 13.26 -0.29
N TRP A 12 -3.63 13.78 0.90
CA TRP A 12 -4.97 13.87 1.45
C TRP A 12 -5.84 14.91 0.71
N ALA A 13 -5.27 16.07 0.39
CA ALA A 13 -5.93 17.19 -0.28
C ALA A 13 -6.24 16.94 -1.76
N ASN A 14 -5.85 15.79 -2.32
CA ASN A 14 -6.04 15.42 -3.71
C ASN A 14 -5.38 16.39 -4.71
N ASP A 15 -4.28 17.00 -4.30
CA ASP A 15 -3.65 18.11 -5.00
C ASP A 15 -2.51 17.60 -5.91
N PHE A 16 -2.93 16.87 -6.94
CA PHE A 16 -2.06 16.25 -7.93
C PHE A 16 -2.40 16.70 -9.35
N PRO A 17 -1.39 16.71 -10.25
CA PRO A 17 -1.66 16.95 -11.66
C PRO A 17 -2.61 15.87 -12.23
N PRO A 18 -3.39 16.19 -13.27
CA PRO A 18 -4.40 15.30 -13.87
C PRO A 18 -3.76 14.19 -14.74
N VAL A 19 -2.74 13.50 -14.21
CA VAL A 19 -1.98 12.43 -14.87
C VAL A 19 -2.06 11.17 -14.01
N CYS A 20 -2.38 10.04 -14.63
CA CYS A 20 -2.49 8.75 -13.97
C CYS A 20 -1.15 8.30 -13.39
N ALA A 21 -1.12 7.97 -12.10
CA ALA A 21 0.07 7.54 -11.39
C ALA A 21 0.66 6.20 -11.90
N MET A 22 -0.16 5.35 -12.53
CA MET A 22 0.27 4.02 -13.01
C MET A 22 0.61 4.00 -14.50
N THR A 23 -0.14 4.70 -15.34
CA THR A 23 -0.03 4.63 -16.81
C THR A 23 0.48 5.91 -17.46
N GLY A 24 0.53 7.03 -16.76
CA GLY A 24 0.92 8.32 -17.32
C GLY A 24 -0.10 8.95 -18.28
N ARG A 25 -1.25 8.32 -18.50
CA ARG A 25 -2.38 8.85 -19.29
C ARG A 25 -3.15 9.92 -18.51
N PRO A 26 -4.00 10.75 -19.14
CA PRO A 26 -4.86 11.69 -18.42
C PRO A 26 -5.72 10.97 -17.37
N VAL A 27 -5.99 11.66 -16.26
CA VAL A 27 -6.80 11.12 -15.16
C VAL A 27 -8.25 10.93 -15.60
N GLU A 28 -8.85 9.82 -15.18
CA GLU A 28 -10.28 9.56 -15.37
C GLU A 28 -11.00 9.38 -14.04
N THR A 29 -10.29 8.94 -13.00
CA THR A 29 -10.84 8.61 -11.68
C THR A 29 -9.82 8.87 -10.58
N TRP A 30 -10.32 9.11 -9.37
CA TRP A 30 -9.50 9.22 -8.17
C TRP A 30 -9.76 8.03 -7.27
N LYS A 31 -8.70 7.40 -6.77
CA LYS A 31 -8.81 6.23 -5.90
C LYS A 31 -8.05 6.46 -4.60
N LYS A 32 -8.69 6.12 -3.48
CA LYS A 32 -8.05 6.16 -2.17
C LYS A 32 -7.04 5.03 -2.03
N PHE A 33 -5.82 5.38 -1.64
CA PHE A 33 -4.78 4.45 -1.24
C PHE A 33 -4.41 4.69 0.21
N ASN A 34 -4.18 3.59 0.93
CA ASN A 34 -3.68 3.60 2.29
C ASN A 34 -2.28 3.00 2.27
N PHE A 35 -1.30 3.80 2.62
CA PHE A 35 0.10 3.40 2.77
C PHE A 35 0.38 3.16 4.24
N ALA A 36 0.98 2.02 4.55
CA ALA A 36 1.40 1.66 5.90
C ALA A 36 2.86 1.22 5.83
N THR A 37 3.72 1.89 6.59
CA THR A 37 5.14 1.52 6.72
C THR A 37 5.38 1.14 8.17
N PRO A 38 5.60 -0.14 8.49
CA PRO A 38 6.01 -0.54 9.82
C PRO A 38 7.46 -0.07 10.07
N PRO A 39 7.81 0.33 11.30
CA PRO A 39 9.17 0.72 11.63
C PRO A 39 10.11 -0.50 11.60
N GLY A 40 11.39 -0.27 11.32
CA GLY A 40 12.38 -1.32 11.12
C GLY A 40 12.49 -2.30 12.30
N TRP A 41 12.36 -1.81 13.53
CA TRP A 41 12.40 -2.64 14.74
C TRP A 41 11.21 -3.61 14.85
N ALA A 42 10.06 -3.30 14.24
CA ALA A 42 8.88 -4.16 14.35
C ALA A 42 9.06 -5.49 13.60
N TYR A 43 9.98 -5.55 12.63
CA TYR A 43 10.38 -6.82 12.00
C TYR A 43 11.21 -7.71 12.94
N ALA A 44 11.92 -7.14 13.91
CA ALA A 44 12.64 -7.93 14.91
C ALA A 44 11.68 -8.69 15.84
N LEU A 45 10.51 -8.11 16.13
CA LEU A 45 9.44 -8.82 16.85
C LEU A 45 8.85 -9.99 16.05
N LEU A 46 8.87 -9.91 14.72
CA LEU A 46 8.41 -10.99 13.84
C LEU A 46 9.28 -12.23 14.01
N ILE A 47 10.60 -12.04 14.12
CA ILE A 47 11.57 -13.11 14.37
C ILE A 47 11.28 -13.78 15.72
N LEU A 48 11.04 -12.98 16.77
CA LEU A 48 10.71 -13.47 18.10
C LEU A 48 9.40 -14.26 18.13
N VAL A 49 8.39 -13.80 17.38
CA VAL A 49 7.09 -14.45 17.24
C VAL A 49 7.19 -15.78 16.47
N CYS A 50 7.96 -15.81 15.38
CA CYS A 50 8.24 -17.04 14.63
C CYS A 50 8.98 -18.09 15.48
N LEU A 51 9.83 -17.67 16.41
CA LEU A 51 10.56 -18.54 17.34
C LEU A 51 9.73 -18.96 18.56
N GLY A 52 8.78 -18.14 19.01
CA GLY A 52 8.07 -18.32 20.28
C GLY A 52 6.63 -18.84 20.19
N GLY A 53 6.07 -19.04 19.00
CA GLY A 53 4.71 -19.58 18.82
C GLY A 53 3.56 -18.65 19.25
N LEU A 54 3.86 -17.46 19.77
CA LEU A 54 2.89 -16.41 20.09
C LEU A 54 2.22 -15.93 18.81
N GLY A 55 0.91 -16.19 18.68
CA GLY A 55 0.18 -16.20 17.42
C GLY A 55 0.36 -14.99 16.50
N LEU A 56 0.36 -15.28 15.19
CA LEU A 56 0.37 -14.30 14.08
C LEU A 56 -0.62 -13.14 14.26
N ILE A 57 -1.70 -13.37 14.99
CA ILE A 57 -2.75 -12.39 15.27
C ILE A 57 -2.22 -11.26 16.18
N ALA A 58 -1.54 -11.59 17.29
CA ALA A 58 -0.99 -10.58 18.21
C ALA A 58 0.08 -9.73 17.50
N PHE A 59 0.91 -10.39 16.69
CA PHE A 59 1.91 -9.71 15.86
C PHE A 59 1.27 -8.76 14.83
N ALA A 60 0.20 -9.20 14.15
CA ALA A 60 -0.53 -8.38 13.20
C ALA A 60 -1.14 -7.13 13.87
N ILE A 61 -1.62 -7.27 15.11
CA ILE A 61 -2.14 -6.14 15.91
C ILE A 61 -1.01 -5.16 16.24
N VAL A 62 0.14 -5.63 16.72
CA VAL A 62 1.28 -4.75 17.03
C VAL A 62 1.76 -4.01 15.78
N LEU A 63 1.90 -4.70 14.65
CA LEU A 63 2.22 -4.04 13.38
C LEU A 63 1.16 -3.02 12.98
N ALA A 64 -0.11 -3.34 13.15
CA ALA A 64 -1.20 -2.43 12.83
C ALA A 64 -1.12 -1.16 13.68
N VAL A 65 -0.89 -1.29 14.98
CA VAL A 65 -0.80 -0.17 15.94
C VAL A 65 0.43 0.70 15.68
N VAL A 66 1.57 0.07 15.41
CA VAL A 66 2.87 0.75 15.32
C VAL A 66 3.14 1.29 13.90
N SER A 67 2.45 0.76 12.88
CA SER A 67 2.65 1.21 11.50
C SER A 67 2.37 2.70 11.32
N GLN A 68 3.31 3.40 10.69
CA GLN A 68 3.05 4.76 10.22
C GLN A 68 2.16 4.69 8.98
N ARG A 69 1.00 5.33 9.08
CA ARG A 69 -0.01 5.32 8.02
C ARG A 69 -0.15 6.69 7.39
N ALA A 70 -0.31 6.71 6.07
CA ALA A 70 -0.75 7.86 5.30
C ALA A 70 -1.81 7.38 4.31
N SER A 71 -2.93 8.09 4.25
CA SER A 71 -3.99 7.80 3.27
C SER A 71 -4.25 9.01 2.41
N GLY A 72 -4.62 8.79 1.16
CA GLY A 72 -5.03 9.87 0.28
C GLY A 72 -5.43 9.36 -1.09
N TYR A 73 -5.72 10.29 -2.00
CA TYR A 73 -6.25 9.97 -3.31
C TYR A 73 -5.15 10.05 -4.36
N LEU A 74 -5.11 9.06 -5.26
CA LEU A 74 -4.21 9.08 -6.41
C LEU A 74 -5.02 9.09 -7.71
N PRO A 75 -4.57 9.88 -8.71
CA PRO A 75 -5.18 9.92 -10.02
C PRO A 75 -4.89 8.62 -10.77
N LEU A 76 -5.94 7.99 -11.29
CA LEU A 76 -5.86 6.75 -12.06
C LEU A 76 -6.80 6.79 -13.28
N THR A 77 -6.51 5.94 -14.27
CA THR A 77 -7.49 5.59 -15.31
C THR A 77 -8.47 4.53 -14.79
N ARG A 78 -9.66 4.40 -15.40
CA ARG A 78 -10.66 3.38 -15.04
C ARG A 78 -10.13 1.95 -15.17
N SER A 79 -9.34 1.68 -16.21
CA SER A 79 -8.72 0.37 -16.41
C SER A 79 -7.73 0.05 -15.29
N SER A 80 -6.88 1.01 -14.95
CA SER A 80 -5.86 0.86 -13.91
C SER A 80 -6.46 0.75 -12.51
N SER A 81 -7.55 1.48 -12.23
CA SER A 81 -8.24 1.41 -10.95
C SER A 81 -8.90 0.05 -10.74
N ARG A 82 -9.49 -0.54 -11.78
CA ARG A 82 -10.01 -1.92 -11.80
C ARG A 82 -8.90 -2.94 -11.58
N THR A 83 -7.79 -2.88 -12.34
CA THR A 83 -6.66 -3.79 -12.16
C THR A 83 -6.10 -3.71 -10.75
N ALA A 84 -5.95 -2.50 -10.20
CA ALA A 84 -5.53 -2.34 -8.82
C ALA A 84 -6.54 -2.93 -7.83
N THR A 85 -7.86 -2.81 -8.06
CA THR A 85 -8.89 -3.44 -7.22
C THR A 85 -8.76 -4.95 -7.28
N LEU A 86 -8.73 -5.53 -8.48
CA LEU A 86 -8.62 -6.98 -8.69
C LEU A 86 -7.34 -7.55 -8.09
N ALA A 87 -6.20 -6.89 -8.28
CA ALA A 87 -4.91 -7.32 -7.73
C ALA A 87 -4.86 -7.33 -6.19
N LEU A 88 -5.81 -6.66 -5.52
CA LEU A 88 -5.99 -6.75 -4.06
C LEU A 88 -7.04 -7.79 -3.69
N TRP A 89 -8.19 -7.78 -4.35
CA TRP A 89 -9.32 -8.63 -3.96
C TRP A 89 -9.14 -10.09 -4.32
N ILE A 90 -8.47 -10.41 -5.43
CA ILE A 90 -8.20 -11.80 -5.83
C ILE A 90 -7.39 -12.54 -4.74
N PRO A 91 -6.20 -12.07 -4.34
CA PRO A 91 -5.44 -12.78 -3.31
C PRO A 91 -6.11 -12.73 -1.94
N VAL A 92 -6.85 -11.67 -1.61
CA VAL A 92 -7.64 -11.60 -0.36
C VAL A 92 -8.76 -12.65 -0.36
N GLY A 93 -9.49 -12.80 -1.47
CA GLY A 93 -10.53 -13.82 -1.62
C GLY A 93 -9.95 -15.23 -1.51
N LEU A 94 -8.78 -15.48 -2.12
CA LEU A 94 -8.07 -16.75 -1.98
C LEU A 94 -7.67 -17.04 -0.53
N LEU A 95 -7.15 -16.02 0.18
CA LEU A 95 -6.81 -16.15 1.60
C LEU A 95 -8.02 -16.45 2.48
N LEU A 96 -9.21 -15.94 2.13
CA LEU A 96 -10.46 -16.22 2.83
C LEU A 96 -11.04 -17.60 2.49
N ALA A 97 -10.81 -18.10 1.27
CA ALA A 97 -11.24 -19.43 0.87
C ALA A 97 -10.46 -20.55 1.59
N GLY A 98 -9.21 -20.30 1.99
CA GLY A 98 -8.38 -21.26 2.73
C GLY A 98 -9.03 -21.75 4.04
N PRO A 99 -9.39 -20.86 4.99
CA PRO A 99 -10.10 -21.23 6.22
C PRO A 99 -11.40 -22.00 5.98
N VAL A 100 -12.14 -21.67 4.92
CA VAL A 100 -13.37 -22.39 4.56
C VAL A 100 -13.06 -23.83 4.15
N ALA A 101 -12.01 -24.04 3.35
CA ALA A 101 -11.55 -25.39 3.00
C ALA A 101 -11.09 -26.20 4.23
N PHE A 102 -10.40 -25.56 5.18
CA PHE A 102 -10.04 -26.21 6.45
C PHE A 102 -11.26 -26.54 7.31
N ALA A 103 -12.26 -25.67 7.38
CA ALA A 103 -13.49 -25.93 8.11
C ALA A 103 -14.23 -27.14 7.54
N ILE A 104 -14.31 -27.25 6.20
CA ILE A 104 -14.90 -28.42 5.53
C ILE A 104 -14.09 -29.69 5.86
N ALA A 105 -12.76 -29.65 5.77
CA ALA A 105 -11.91 -30.79 6.11
C ALA A 105 -12.13 -31.25 7.56
N LEU A 106 -12.26 -30.30 8.49
CA LEU A 106 -12.51 -30.57 9.91
C LEU A 106 -13.89 -31.20 10.15
N ILE A 107 -14.94 -30.69 9.49
CA ILE A 107 -16.29 -31.26 9.60
C ILE A 107 -16.28 -32.72 9.16
N PHE A 108 -15.69 -33.03 7.99
CA PHE A 108 -15.63 -34.42 7.51
C PHE A 108 -14.73 -35.31 8.36
N ALA A 109 -13.63 -34.77 8.92
CA ALA A 109 -12.76 -35.51 9.83
C ALA A 109 -13.46 -35.90 11.14
N LEU A 110 -14.41 -35.08 11.60
CA LEU A 110 -15.17 -35.31 12.84
C LEU A 110 -16.48 -36.08 12.61
N ALA A 111 -17.04 -36.03 11.40
CA ALA A 111 -18.36 -36.58 11.09
C ALA A 111 -18.35 -38.10 10.80
N SER A 112 -17.32 -38.62 10.12
CA SER A 112 -17.21 -40.07 9.90
C SER A 112 -15.77 -40.53 9.69
N ASN A 113 -15.50 -41.79 10.05
CA ASN A 113 -14.19 -42.44 9.91
C ASN A 113 -14.08 -43.33 8.66
N ASP A 114 -14.97 -43.13 7.69
CA ASP A 114 -14.98 -43.93 6.46
C ASP A 114 -13.83 -43.55 5.52
N ALA A 115 -13.41 -44.49 4.67
CA ALA A 115 -12.34 -44.27 3.69
C ALA A 115 -12.65 -43.10 2.72
N THR A 116 -13.93 -42.87 2.42
CA THR A 116 -14.38 -41.73 1.61
C THR A 116 -14.20 -40.40 2.34
N ALA A 117 -14.56 -40.34 3.63
CA ALA A 117 -14.43 -39.13 4.44
C ALA A 117 -12.97 -38.75 4.67
N SER A 118 -12.10 -39.72 4.96
CA SER A 118 -10.66 -39.47 5.09
C SER A 118 -10.02 -38.96 3.79
N THR A 119 -10.46 -39.47 2.63
CA THR A 119 -10.01 -38.97 1.32
C THR A 119 -10.48 -37.52 1.10
N ILE A 120 -11.73 -37.21 1.40
CA ILE A 120 -12.29 -35.84 1.30
C ILE A 120 -11.52 -34.88 2.22
N THR A 121 -11.31 -35.27 3.48
CA THR A 121 -10.52 -34.49 4.44
C THR A 121 -9.11 -34.21 3.92
N ALA A 122 -8.40 -35.22 3.42
CA ALA A 122 -7.05 -35.05 2.89
C ALA A 122 -7.00 -34.10 1.68
N VAL A 123 -7.96 -34.22 0.75
CA VAL A 123 -8.05 -33.33 -0.42
C VAL A 123 -8.31 -31.90 -0.02
N PHE A 124 -9.28 -31.64 0.87
CA PHE A 124 -9.61 -30.28 1.31
C PHE A 124 -8.49 -29.66 2.16
N LEU A 125 -7.76 -30.48 2.92
CA LEU A 125 -6.60 -30.02 3.69
C LEU A 125 -5.46 -29.56 2.76
N TRP A 126 -5.10 -30.37 1.76
CA TRP A 126 -4.10 -29.98 0.76
C TRP A 126 -4.54 -28.79 -0.08
N LEU A 127 -5.80 -28.76 -0.50
CA LEU A 127 -6.36 -27.64 -1.26
C LEU A 127 -6.36 -26.35 -0.42
N GLY A 128 -6.70 -26.44 0.87
CA GLY A 128 -6.62 -25.32 1.81
C GLY A 128 -5.21 -24.76 1.96
N ILE A 129 -4.19 -25.64 2.08
CA ILE A 129 -2.78 -25.23 2.10
C ILE A 129 -2.38 -24.54 0.79
N LEU A 130 -2.73 -25.12 -0.36
CA LEU A 130 -2.37 -24.58 -1.67
C LEU A 130 -3.03 -23.22 -1.91
N VAL A 131 -4.33 -23.10 -1.61
CA VAL A 131 -5.11 -21.86 -1.71
C VAL A 131 -4.53 -20.76 -0.81
N LEU A 132 -4.15 -21.09 0.43
CA LEU A 132 -3.45 -20.16 1.31
C LEU A 132 -2.07 -19.78 0.76
N GLY A 133 -1.29 -20.75 0.30
CA GLY A 133 0.04 -20.53 -0.26
C GLY A 133 0.01 -19.60 -1.47
N VAL A 134 -0.85 -19.88 -2.46
CA VAL A 134 -1.04 -19.06 -3.66
C VAL A 134 -1.64 -17.70 -3.30
N GLY A 135 -2.58 -17.65 -2.36
CA GLY A 135 -3.18 -16.39 -1.89
C GLY A 135 -2.15 -15.49 -1.22
N LEU A 136 -1.30 -16.07 -0.37
CA LEU A 136 -0.21 -15.37 0.31
C LEU A 136 0.85 -14.91 -0.70
N LEU A 137 1.26 -15.76 -1.64
CA LEU A 137 2.22 -15.43 -2.68
C LEU A 137 1.68 -14.30 -3.59
N GLY A 138 0.42 -14.41 -4.01
CA GLY A 138 -0.27 -13.37 -4.77
C GLY A 138 -0.31 -12.04 -4.01
N ARG A 139 -0.61 -12.07 -2.71
CA ARG A 139 -0.65 -10.88 -1.86
C ARG A 139 0.73 -10.25 -1.64
N LEU A 140 1.77 -11.07 -1.44
CA LEU A 140 3.11 -10.61 -1.07
C LEU A 140 3.98 -10.26 -2.27
N VAL A 141 3.73 -10.86 -3.44
CA VAL A 141 4.56 -10.67 -4.64
C VAL A 141 3.80 -9.91 -5.73
N VAL A 142 2.59 -10.34 -6.08
CA VAL A 142 1.86 -9.80 -7.24
C VAL A 142 1.21 -8.44 -6.93
N THR A 143 0.47 -8.34 -5.81
CA THR A 143 -0.15 -7.08 -5.38
C THR A 143 0.85 -5.91 -5.32
N PRO A 144 2.05 -6.07 -4.71
CA PRO A 144 3.00 -4.97 -4.65
C PRO A 144 3.72 -4.63 -5.96
N LEU A 145 3.81 -5.57 -6.91
CA LEU A 145 4.42 -5.31 -8.21
C LEU A 145 3.50 -4.44 -9.08
N ILE A 146 2.19 -4.64 -8.97
CA ILE A 146 1.20 -4.00 -9.83
C ILE A 146 0.71 -2.67 -9.25
N ARG A 147 0.60 -2.55 -7.92
CA ARG A 147 0.09 -1.33 -7.28
C ARG A 147 1.19 -0.30 -7.01
N PRO A 148 0.85 1.00 -7.01
CA PRO A 148 1.73 2.02 -6.48
C PRO A 148 2.01 1.73 -5.01
N ARG A 149 3.29 1.78 -4.65
CA ARG A 149 3.76 1.58 -3.27
C ARG A 149 4.02 2.95 -2.66
N GLY A 150 3.78 3.09 -1.36
CA GLY A 150 4.11 4.28 -0.62
C GLY A 150 4.94 3.91 0.60
N LYS A 151 6.08 4.56 0.77
CA LYS A 151 6.84 4.52 2.02
C LYS A 151 6.60 5.83 2.75
N VAL A 152 6.01 5.76 3.93
CA VAL A 152 5.83 6.93 4.79
C VAL A 152 7.14 7.13 5.54
N MET A 153 7.76 8.29 5.36
CA MET A 153 8.96 8.67 6.10
C MET A 153 8.55 9.32 7.42
N GLU A 154 9.36 9.09 8.45
CA GLU A 154 9.15 9.73 9.74
C GLU A 154 9.29 11.25 9.59
N ALA A 155 8.42 12.00 10.28
CA ALA A 155 8.54 13.44 10.29
C ALA A 155 9.83 13.84 11.04
N ALA A 156 10.65 14.69 10.43
CA ALA A 156 11.82 15.24 11.09
C ALA A 156 11.41 16.12 12.28
N PRO A 157 12.24 16.25 13.33
CA PRO A 157 11.93 17.12 14.48
C PRO A 157 11.65 18.55 14.01
N GLY A 158 10.48 19.10 14.36
CA GLY A 158 10.04 20.43 13.94
C GLY A 158 9.19 20.47 12.66
N GLN A 159 8.96 19.33 12.00
CA GLN A 159 8.10 19.25 10.82
C GLN A 159 6.73 18.67 11.18
N THR A 160 5.65 19.40 10.89
CA THR A 160 4.27 18.98 11.20
C THR A 160 3.71 17.97 10.21
N ASP A 161 4.29 17.88 9.01
CA ASP A 161 3.78 17.03 7.93
C ASP A 161 4.80 15.93 7.53
N ARG A 162 4.26 14.73 7.28
CA ARG A 162 5.04 13.55 6.89
C ARG A 162 5.26 13.54 5.39
N ILE A 163 6.43 13.07 4.98
CA ILE A 163 6.74 12.88 3.55
C ILE A 163 6.41 11.44 3.17
N VAL A 164 5.66 11.27 2.09
CA VAL A 164 5.33 9.97 1.51
C VAL A 164 6.14 9.81 0.23
N GLU A 165 7.02 8.81 0.19
CA GLU A 165 7.72 8.40 -1.02
C GLU A 165 6.82 7.42 -1.80
N LEU A 166 6.22 7.91 -2.88
CA LEU A 166 5.52 7.09 -3.85
C LEU A 166 6.53 6.39 -4.74
N ARG A 167 6.44 5.05 -4.80
CA ARG A 167 7.26 4.15 -5.60
C ARG A 167 6.35 3.39 -6.56
N ASN A 168 6.93 2.86 -7.63
CA ASN A 168 6.18 2.12 -8.65
C ASN A 168 5.17 3.00 -9.39
N VAL A 169 5.55 4.26 -9.64
CA VAL A 169 4.74 5.24 -10.39
C VAL A 169 5.30 5.43 -11.80
N HIS A 170 4.45 5.87 -12.74
CA HIS A 170 4.86 6.16 -14.11
C HIS A 170 5.78 7.40 -14.17
N PRO A 171 6.85 7.41 -14.98
CA PRO A 171 7.77 8.56 -15.07
C PRO A 171 7.08 9.86 -15.50
N ALA A 172 6.06 9.79 -16.37
CA ALA A 172 5.27 10.97 -16.76
C ALA A 172 4.55 11.62 -15.56
N PHE A 173 4.07 10.80 -14.62
CA PHE A 173 3.48 11.31 -13.38
C PHE A 173 4.53 11.99 -12.50
N VAL A 174 5.74 11.42 -12.41
CA VAL A 174 6.85 12.04 -11.66
C VAL A 174 7.21 13.40 -12.24
N ALA A 175 7.37 13.50 -13.56
CA ALA A 175 7.66 14.76 -14.23
C ALA A 175 6.55 15.81 -13.99
N ALA A 176 5.28 15.40 -14.10
CA ALA A 176 4.14 16.29 -13.86
C ALA A 176 4.08 16.78 -12.40
N VAL A 177 4.35 15.91 -11.42
CA VAL A 177 4.39 16.30 -10.00
C VAL A 177 5.54 17.25 -9.73
N GLN A 178 6.72 16.99 -10.30
CA GLN A 178 7.89 17.88 -10.16
C GLN A 178 7.62 19.27 -10.77
N GLN A 179 7.05 19.33 -11.98
CA GLN A 179 6.64 20.59 -12.60
C GLN A 179 5.62 21.33 -11.75
N HIS A 180 4.65 20.61 -11.19
CA HIS A 180 3.61 21.20 -10.36
C HIS A 180 4.15 21.72 -9.01
N GLN A 181 5.15 21.04 -8.42
CA GLN A 181 5.87 21.53 -7.24
C GLN A 181 6.74 22.75 -7.57
N GLN A 182 7.43 22.75 -8.70
CA GLN A 182 8.22 23.89 -9.18
C GLN A 182 7.35 25.12 -9.44
N ALA A 183 6.19 24.94 -10.07
CA ALA A 183 5.23 26.02 -10.31
C ALA A 183 4.76 26.67 -9.00
N ARG A 184 4.52 25.85 -7.96
CA ARG A 184 4.20 26.37 -6.62
C ARG A 184 5.37 27.08 -5.97
N ALA A 185 6.57 26.50 -6.02
CA ALA A 185 7.76 27.14 -5.47
C ALA A 185 8.01 28.52 -6.11
N ALA A 186 7.74 28.67 -7.42
CA ALA A 186 7.81 29.95 -8.11
C ALA A 186 6.75 30.96 -7.65
N GLN A 187 5.54 30.51 -7.27
CA GLN A 187 4.49 31.38 -6.73
C GLN A 187 4.78 31.90 -5.32
N TYR A 188 5.49 31.11 -4.50
CA TYR A 188 5.88 31.50 -3.14
C TYR A 188 7.28 32.12 -3.06
N ALA A 189 7.99 32.28 -4.18
CA ALA A 189 9.25 33.00 -4.21
C ALA A 189 8.98 34.49 -3.96
N PRO A 190 9.57 35.10 -2.91
CA PRO A 190 9.37 36.51 -2.62
C PRO A 190 9.85 37.36 -3.81
N ALA A 191 9.07 38.39 -4.17
CA ALA A 191 9.46 39.36 -5.19
C ALA A 191 10.85 39.93 -4.83
N PRO A 192 11.76 40.12 -5.82
CA PRO A 192 13.04 40.75 -5.57
C PRO A 192 12.81 42.09 -4.87
N GLN A 193 13.38 42.25 -3.68
CA GLN A 193 13.30 43.51 -2.94
C GLN A 193 13.84 44.62 -3.85
N ALA A 194 12.97 45.56 -4.23
CA ALA A 194 13.37 46.71 -5.03
C ALA A 194 14.50 47.45 -4.28
N PRO A 195 15.60 47.84 -4.96
CA PRO A 195 16.69 48.56 -4.32
C PRO A 195 16.15 49.85 -3.70
N PHE A 196 16.34 49.98 -2.38
CA PHE A 196 16.03 51.20 -1.63
C PHE A 196 16.78 52.38 -2.25
N LEU A 197 16.08 53.21 -3.01
CA LEU A 197 16.60 54.51 -3.43
C LEU A 197 16.52 55.45 -2.22
N LEU A 198 17.66 55.66 -1.56
CA LEU A 198 17.87 56.74 -0.61
C LEU A 198 17.61 58.07 -1.31
N GLY A 199 16.52 58.74 -0.94
CA GLY A 199 16.19 60.07 -1.44
C GLY A 199 17.26 61.10 -1.06
N PRO A 200 17.58 62.08 -1.94
CA PRO A 200 18.55 63.12 -1.64
C PRO A 200 18.03 64.04 -0.53
N LYS A 201 18.95 64.44 0.35
CA LYS A 201 18.74 65.37 1.49
C LYS A 201 18.46 66.79 1.03
#